data_AF-A0A957LG99-F1
#
_entry.id   AF-A0A957LG99-F1
#
_cell.length_a   1.000
_cell.length_b   1.000
_cell.length_c   1.000
_cell.angle_alpha   90.00
_cell.angle_beta   90.00
_cell.angle_gamma   90.00
#
_symmetry.space_group_name_H-M   'P 1'
#
loop_
_entity.id
_entity.type
_entity.pdbx_description
1 polymer ?
#
loop_
_entity_poly.entity_id
_entity_poly.type
_entity_poly.pdbx_seq_one_letter_code
_entity_poly.pdbx_strand_id
1 'polypeptide(L)'
;MDQAVSTFLIKLNQLNQSQTAVALLTAAASLLQEQFGAETVVGFTLIPETGGVPQREPIISGRCSASGRETLQTLTHTDLLSDFIRHWQPHYENDVTKWLQLDQKSPHPSAYARFLDIEQIKTFVFLPLGEGNTKLSILLMHYRQSKSFDEQEQAVLSACINLMSTYLGRLMRQLATQPALKKRMAVAHTLYGSAAVSFKGHIDSLEHELHQTVNGEMMPDLLPHLEAARNMVFEVMRTLVIEASGELLVNLRQMSLAKALNTTAAALKRAWPHSRQVIIDIPPISAQIERQPIHLKQILYTLTLEAIGNAIKHGGPAPYIHVDISWSNYQIYIKVIDHGRGFDPQKVTFSEHGLGFWQQYINEQLEGDFRVVSQPSGFGTVVEARIPIIPTRSEHVTKWV
;
A
#
# COMPACT_ATOMS: atom_id res chain seq x y z
N MET A 1 18.55 -29.07 -25.28
CA MET A 1 17.41 -28.35 -24.67
C MET A 1 17.27 -28.63 -23.18
N ASP A 2 17.28 -29.90 -22.77
CA ASP A 2 17.35 -30.29 -21.35
C ASP A 2 18.51 -29.59 -20.62
N GLN A 3 19.63 -29.39 -21.32
CA GLN A 3 20.81 -28.71 -20.80
C GLN A 3 20.63 -27.21 -20.56
N ALA A 4 19.80 -26.48 -21.33
CA ALA A 4 19.59 -25.04 -21.13
C ALA A 4 18.66 -24.77 -19.94
N VAL A 5 17.57 -25.54 -19.84
CA VAL A 5 16.67 -25.51 -18.67
C VAL A 5 17.39 -26.00 -17.42
N SER A 6 18.17 -27.08 -17.52
CA SER A 6 18.99 -27.60 -16.42
C SER A 6 20.08 -26.60 -16.00
N THR A 7 20.75 -25.93 -16.94
CA THR A 7 21.74 -24.88 -16.63
C THR A 7 21.07 -23.66 -16.01
N PHE A 8 19.91 -23.24 -16.53
CA PHE A 8 19.08 -22.17 -15.94
C PHE A 8 18.68 -22.54 -14.51
N LEU A 9 18.18 -23.77 -14.29
CA LEU A 9 17.80 -24.29 -12.98
C LEU A 9 18.97 -24.35 -11.99
N ILE A 10 20.14 -24.82 -12.43
CA ILE A 10 21.35 -24.89 -11.61
C ILE A 10 21.80 -23.48 -11.22
N LYS A 11 21.89 -22.56 -12.18
CA LYS A 11 22.25 -21.17 -11.93
C LYS A 11 21.21 -20.45 -11.06
N LEU A 12 19.91 -20.66 -11.29
CA LEU A 12 18.82 -20.09 -10.50
C LEU A 12 18.83 -20.64 -9.06
N ASN A 13 19.10 -21.93 -8.87
CA ASN A 13 19.19 -22.53 -7.54
C ASN A 13 20.41 -22.00 -6.75
N GLN A 14 21.48 -21.58 -7.43
CA GLN A 14 22.58 -20.84 -6.79
C GLN A 14 22.16 -19.43 -6.33
N LEU A 15 21.10 -18.84 -6.92
CA LEU A 15 20.55 -17.54 -6.50
C LEU A 15 19.71 -17.61 -5.22
N ASN A 16 19.47 -18.79 -4.68
CA ASN A 16 18.75 -19.02 -3.43
C ASN A 16 19.49 -18.45 -2.19
N GLN A 17 20.70 -17.89 -2.38
CA GLN A 17 21.47 -17.15 -1.36
C GLN A 17 21.19 -15.63 -1.38
N SER A 18 20.40 -15.13 -2.34
CA SER A 18 20.09 -13.70 -2.45
C SER A 18 19.32 -13.21 -1.23
N GLN A 19 19.78 -12.11 -0.62
CA GLN A 19 19.14 -11.54 0.57
C GLN A 19 18.08 -10.48 0.24
N THR A 20 17.99 -10.03 -1.02
CA THR A 20 17.03 -9.00 -1.46
C THR A 20 16.34 -9.39 -2.76
N ALA A 21 15.10 -8.90 -2.95
CA ALA A 21 14.33 -9.12 -4.18
C ALA A 21 15.05 -8.55 -5.42
N VAL A 22 15.68 -7.38 -5.28
CA VAL A 22 16.45 -6.73 -6.36
C VAL A 22 17.63 -7.58 -6.81
N ALA A 23 18.38 -8.20 -5.88
CA ALA A 23 19.51 -9.05 -6.24
C ALA A 23 19.05 -10.31 -7.00
N LEU A 24 17.97 -10.95 -6.53
CA LEU A 24 17.39 -12.11 -7.20
C LEU A 24 16.90 -11.74 -8.61
N LEU A 25 16.21 -10.61 -8.75
CA LEU A 25 15.65 -10.15 -10.02
C LEU A 25 16.75 -9.72 -11.01
N THR A 26 17.84 -9.11 -10.52
CA THR A 26 19.03 -8.77 -11.33
C THR A 26 19.71 -10.00 -11.91
N ALA A 27 19.89 -11.03 -11.07
CA ALA A 27 20.49 -12.27 -11.52
C ALA A 27 19.57 -13.05 -12.46
N ALA A 28 18.26 -13.05 -12.21
CA ALA A 28 17.26 -13.60 -13.13
C ALA A 28 17.28 -12.89 -14.49
N ALA A 29 17.34 -11.55 -14.49
CA ALA A 29 17.43 -10.76 -15.72
C ALA A 29 18.69 -11.10 -16.53
N SER A 30 19.84 -11.22 -15.85
CA SER A 30 21.11 -11.61 -16.47
C SER A 30 21.05 -13.02 -17.08
N LEU A 31 20.41 -13.96 -16.37
CA LEU A 31 20.26 -15.34 -16.81
C LEU A 31 19.33 -15.45 -18.03
N LEU A 32 18.20 -14.71 -18.03
CA LEU A 32 17.30 -14.64 -19.19
C LEU A 32 17.99 -14.03 -20.41
N GLN A 33 18.77 -12.97 -20.19
CA GLN A 33 19.56 -12.35 -21.25
C GLN A 33 20.52 -13.36 -21.90
N GLU A 34 21.29 -14.09 -21.09
CA GLU A 34 22.26 -15.09 -21.56
C GLU A 34 21.59 -16.26 -22.30
N GLN A 35 20.48 -16.78 -21.77
CA GLN A 35 19.87 -18.01 -22.27
C GLN A 35 18.90 -17.80 -23.45
N PHE A 36 18.22 -16.65 -23.51
CA PHE A 36 17.21 -16.37 -24.55
C PHE A 36 17.66 -15.33 -25.56
N GLY A 37 18.88 -14.78 -25.40
CA GLY A 37 19.49 -13.87 -26.35
C GLY A 37 18.84 -12.49 -26.42
N ALA A 38 18.12 -12.07 -25.38
CA ALA A 38 17.59 -10.72 -25.30
C ALA A 38 18.73 -9.70 -25.24
N GLU A 39 18.69 -8.63 -26.04
CA GLU A 39 19.70 -7.57 -25.97
C GLU A 39 19.63 -6.78 -24.67
N THR A 40 18.42 -6.61 -24.13
CA THR A 40 18.15 -5.91 -22.87
C THR A 40 17.02 -6.58 -22.12
N VAL A 41 17.22 -6.84 -20.83
CA VAL A 41 16.17 -7.29 -19.91
C VAL A 41 15.95 -6.19 -18.87
N VAL A 42 14.72 -5.71 -18.76
CA VAL A 42 14.32 -4.70 -17.76
C VAL A 42 13.43 -5.39 -16.72
N GLY A 43 13.68 -5.15 -15.44
CA GLY A 43 12.90 -5.70 -14.35
C GLY A 43 12.38 -4.62 -13.42
N PHE A 44 11.20 -4.84 -12.86
CA PHE A 44 10.66 -4.00 -11.79
C PHE A 44 10.23 -4.88 -10.63
N THR A 45 10.63 -4.51 -9.43
CA THR A 45 9.91 -4.88 -8.21
C THR A 45 8.60 -4.11 -8.18
N LEU A 46 7.52 -4.79 -7.80
CA LEU A 46 6.20 -4.18 -7.72
C LEU A 46 5.80 -3.99 -6.26
N ILE A 47 4.96 -3.00 -6.00
CA ILE A 47 4.34 -2.75 -4.70
C ILE A 47 3.02 -3.53 -4.65
N PRO A 48 2.95 -4.66 -3.93
CA PRO A 48 1.77 -5.55 -4.01
C PRO A 48 0.49 -4.89 -3.49
N GLU A 49 0.62 -4.01 -2.50
CA GLU A 49 -0.48 -3.31 -1.87
C GLU A 49 -1.19 -2.36 -2.84
N THR A 50 -0.50 -1.83 -3.84
CA THR A 50 -1.07 -0.89 -4.82
C THR A 50 -1.63 -1.57 -6.07
N GLY A 51 -1.78 -2.90 -6.03
CA GLY A 51 -2.19 -3.68 -7.21
C GLY A 51 -1.04 -3.92 -8.21
N GLY A 52 0.19 -3.60 -7.80
CA GLY A 52 1.42 -3.87 -8.54
C GLY A 52 2.08 -2.64 -9.17
N VAL A 53 1.99 -1.45 -8.57
CA VAL A 53 2.74 -0.28 -9.09
C VAL A 53 4.24 -0.61 -9.13
N PRO A 54 4.94 -0.39 -10.26
CA PRO A 54 6.38 -0.57 -10.33
C PRO A 54 7.11 0.40 -9.41
N GLN A 55 8.13 -0.08 -8.71
CA GLN A 55 9.06 0.80 -8.01
C GLN A 55 9.88 1.61 -9.02
N ARG A 56 10.26 2.85 -8.66
CA ARG A 56 10.94 3.81 -9.54
C ARG A 56 12.26 3.33 -10.12
N GLU A 57 13.01 2.49 -9.41
CA GLU A 57 14.32 2.03 -9.84
C GLU A 57 14.21 0.71 -10.64
N PRO A 58 14.30 0.77 -11.99
CA PRO A 58 14.36 -0.44 -12.79
C PRO A 58 15.68 -1.18 -12.61
N ILE A 59 15.59 -2.49 -12.69
CA ILE A 59 16.74 -3.37 -12.92
C ILE A 59 16.96 -3.45 -14.42
N ILE A 60 18.20 -3.32 -14.87
CA ILE A 60 18.54 -3.37 -16.30
C ILE A 60 19.75 -4.28 -16.49
N SER A 61 19.56 -5.35 -17.26
CA SER A 61 20.65 -6.22 -17.74
C SER A 61 20.80 -6.09 -19.25
N GLY A 62 22.02 -5.93 -19.74
CA GLY A 62 22.32 -5.80 -21.17
C GLY A 62 22.49 -4.36 -21.67
N ARG A 63 22.28 -4.16 -22.98
CA ARG A 63 22.65 -2.92 -23.69
C ARG A 63 21.49 -1.92 -23.72
N CYS A 64 21.47 -0.99 -22.77
CA CYS A 64 20.51 0.12 -22.71
C CYS A 64 21.24 1.47 -22.78
N SER A 65 20.81 2.37 -23.67
CA SER A 65 21.36 3.72 -23.82
C SER A 65 21.06 4.61 -22.61
N ALA A 66 21.76 5.73 -22.47
CA ALA A 66 21.50 6.69 -21.40
C ALA A 66 20.06 7.24 -21.44
N SER A 67 19.58 7.62 -22.64
CA SER A 67 18.22 8.10 -22.85
C SER A 67 17.16 7.02 -22.58
N GLY A 68 17.46 5.76 -22.92
CA GLY A 68 16.60 4.62 -22.57
C GLY A 68 16.47 4.46 -21.05
N ARG A 69 17.58 4.53 -20.31
CA ARG A 69 17.59 4.47 -18.83
C ARG A 69 16.79 5.61 -18.20
N GLU A 70 17.01 6.83 -18.65
CA GLU A 70 16.28 8.02 -18.19
C GLU A 70 14.78 7.85 -18.44
N THR A 71 14.40 7.37 -19.62
CA THR A 71 12.99 7.12 -19.96
C THR A 71 12.35 6.10 -19.03
N LEU A 72 13.04 4.99 -18.71
CA LEU A 72 12.54 3.99 -17.77
C LEU A 72 12.36 4.55 -16.34
N GLN A 73 13.18 5.51 -15.91
CA GLN A 73 13.02 6.17 -14.61
C GLN A 73 11.80 7.09 -14.55
N THR A 74 11.26 7.50 -15.71
CA THR A 74 10.04 8.33 -15.80
C THR A 74 8.75 7.53 -15.93
N LEU A 75 8.81 6.19 -15.82
CA LEU A 75 7.63 5.34 -15.88
C LEU A 75 6.63 5.70 -14.79
N THR A 76 5.36 5.72 -15.17
CA THR A 76 4.25 6.00 -14.27
C THR A 76 3.33 4.79 -14.15
N HIS A 77 2.51 4.76 -13.10
CA HIS A 77 1.49 3.71 -12.91
C HIS A 77 0.28 3.82 -13.85
N THR A 78 0.28 4.84 -14.73
CA THR A 78 -0.72 5.05 -15.78
C THR A 78 -0.17 4.74 -17.17
N ASP A 79 1.05 4.23 -17.24
CA ASP A 79 1.74 3.91 -18.49
C ASP A 79 1.17 2.64 -19.15
N LEU A 80 1.48 2.39 -20.43
CA LEU A 80 1.12 1.16 -21.14
C LEU A 80 1.58 -0.09 -20.39
N LEU A 81 2.72 -0.02 -19.69
CA LEU A 81 3.21 -1.12 -18.87
C LEU A 81 2.20 -1.57 -17.81
N SER A 82 1.41 -0.64 -17.27
CA SER A 82 0.40 -0.92 -16.25
C SER A 82 -0.76 -1.77 -16.78
N ASP A 83 -1.03 -1.77 -18.09
CA ASP A 83 -2.03 -2.66 -18.69
C ASP A 83 -1.56 -4.11 -18.69
N PHE A 84 -0.28 -4.39 -18.94
CA PHE A 84 0.26 -5.74 -18.81
C PHE A 84 0.25 -6.21 -17.36
N ILE A 85 0.64 -5.33 -16.42
CA ILE A 85 0.59 -5.64 -14.99
C ILE A 85 -0.85 -5.94 -14.56
N ARG A 86 -1.84 -5.25 -15.12
CA ARG A 86 -3.25 -5.49 -14.84
C ARG A 86 -3.73 -6.86 -15.31
N HIS A 87 -3.45 -7.23 -16.57
CA HIS A 87 -3.84 -8.52 -17.15
C HIS A 87 -3.07 -9.69 -16.52
N TRP A 88 -1.82 -9.44 -16.10
CA TRP A 88 -0.99 -10.36 -15.34
C TRP A 88 -0.84 -11.75 -15.99
N GLN A 89 -0.62 -11.77 -17.30
CA GLN A 89 -0.33 -12.97 -18.07
C GLN A 89 0.96 -12.77 -18.88
N PRO A 90 1.75 -13.81 -19.13
CA PRO A 90 2.87 -13.72 -20.05
C PRO A 90 2.38 -13.20 -21.41
N HIS A 91 3.09 -12.23 -21.98
CA HIS A 91 2.72 -11.63 -23.26
C HIS A 91 3.95 -11.57 -24.17
N TYR A 92 3.75 -11.99 -25.42
CA TYR A 92 4.80 -12.08 -26.43
C TYR A 92 4.43 -11.12 -27.56
N GLU A 93 5.06 -9.94 -27.58
CA GLU A 93 4.85 -8.96 -28.62
C GLU A 93 5.92 -9.13 -29.71
N ASN A 94 5.48 -9.52 -30.90
CA ASN A 94 6.36 -9.78 -32.04
C ASN A 94 6.58 -8.53 -32.91
N ASP A 95 5.72 -7.52 -32.80
CA ASP A 95 5.80 -6.25 -33.52
C ASP A 95 5.31 -5.07 -32.67
N VAL A 96 6.26 -4.25 -32.21
CA VAL A 96 5.91 -3.10 -31.35
C VAL A 96 5.25 -1.93 -32.10
N THR A 97 5.18 -1.96 -33.43
CA THR A 97 4.73 -0.82 -34.27
C THR A 97 3.35 -0.30 -33.85
N LYS A 98 2.44 -1.21 -33.49
CA LYS A 98 1.11 -0.84 -33.00
C LYS A 98 1.17 0.04 -31.74
N TRP A 99 2.07 -0.28 -30.80
CA TRP A 99 2.22 0.45 -29.55
C TRP A 99 2.77 1.85 -29.77
N LEU A 100 3.77 1.99 -30.65
CA LEU A 100 4.34 3.28 -31.02
C LEU A 100 3.30 4.20 -31.69
N GLN A 101 2.49 3.65 -32.60
CA GLN A 101 1.42 4.41 -33.26
C GLN A 101 0.31 4.84 -32.30
N LEU A 102 0.01 4.02 -31.30
CA LEU A 102 -0.99 4.35 -30.29
C LEU A 102 -0.49 5.45 -29.36
N ASP A 103 0.78 5.38 -28.97
CA ASP A 103 1.39 6.39 -28.12
C ASP A 103 1.39 7.77 -28.77
N GLN A 104 1.73 7.85 -30.06
CA GLN A 104 1.69 9.08 -30.86
C GLN A 104 0.30 9.74 -30.92
N LYS A 105 -0.77 8.96 -30.71
CA LYS A 105 -2.16 9.44 -30.71
C LYS A 105 -2.70 9.70 -29.31
N SER A 106 -1.96 9.33 -28.27
CA SER A 106 -2.38 9.49 -26.88
C SER A 106 -2.17 10.94 -26.42
N PRO A 107 -3.12 11.54 -25.69
CA PRO A 107 -2.89 12.81 -25.00
C PRO A 107 -1.87 12.69 -23.86
N HIS A 108 -1.57 11.46 -23.42
CA HIS A 108 -0.60 11.14 -22.39
C HIS A 108 0.43 10.15 -22.94
N PRO A 109 1.60 10.64 -23.39
CA PRO A 109 2.66 9.79 -23.90
C PRO A 109 3.19 8.82 -22.83
N SER A 110 3.33 7.56 -23.21
CA SER A 110 3.92 6.46 -22.47
C SER A 110 5.45 6.58 -22.50
N ALA A 111 6.04 6.62 -21.31
CA ALA A 111 7.48 6.44 -21.18
C ALA A 111 7.91 5.06 -21.69
N TYR A 112 7.11 4.01 -21.50
CA TYR A 112 7.46 2.70 -22.03
C TYR A 112 7.49 2.65 -23.56
N ALA A 113 6.51 3.24 -24.26
CA ALA A 113 6.53 3.32 -25.72
C ALA A 113 7.72 4.14 -26.24
N ARG A 114 8.02 5.29 -25.60
CA ARG A 114 9.22 6.07 -25.92
C ARG A 114 10.50 5.27 -25.71
N PHE A 115 10.58 4.45 -24.66
CA PHE A 115 11.70 3.55 -24.43
C PHE A 115 11.85 2.52 -25.57
N LEU A 116 10.75 1.90 -26.01
CA LEU A 116 10.76 0.95 -27.14
C LEU A 116 11.31 1.62 -28.41
N ASP A 117 10.90 2.86 -28.70
CA ASP A 117 11.36 3.62 -29.87
C ASP A 117 12.84 4.01 -29.77
N ILE A 118 13.26 4.63 -28.66
CA ILE A 118 14.65 5.07 -28.42
C ILE A 118 15.62 3.89 -28.52
N GLU A 119 15.27 2.75 -27.93
CA GLU A 119 16.11 1.55 -27.96
C GLU A 119 15.98 0.73 -29.24
N GLN A 120 15.12 1.15 -30.18
CA GLN A 120 14.86 0.47 -31.45
C GLN A 120 14.41 -0.98 -31.24
N ILE A 121 13.56 -1.20 -30.23
CA ILE A 121 12.98 -2.51 -29.93
C ILE A 121 11.95 -2.85 -31.00
N LYS A 122 11.95 -4.10 -31.45
CA LYS A 122 10.97 -4.64 -32.41
C LYS A 122 10.07 -5.70 -31.81
N THR A 123 10.57 -6.43 -30.82
CA THR A 123 9.89 -7.52 -30.13
C THR A 123 10.18 -7.40 -28.63
N PHE A 124 9.18 -7.65 -27.79
CA PHE A 124 9.42 -7.82 -26.36
C PHE A 124 8.56 -8.94 -25.76
N VAL A 125 9.00 -9.45 -24.61
CA VAL A 125 8.24 -10.44 -23.84
C VAL A 125 8.05 -9.93 -22.42
N PHE A 126 6.79 -9.85 -21.99
CA PHE A 126 6.42 -9.56 -20.61
C PHE A 126 6.28 -10.86 -19.81
N LEU A 127 6.99 -10.91 -18.69
CA LEU A 127 7.09 -12.07 -17.80
C LEU A 127 6.63 -11.66 -16.39
N PRO A 128 5.38 -11.98 -16.00
CA PRO A 128 4.89 -11.67 -14.65
C PRO A 128 5.46 -12.64 -13.61
N LEU A 129 5.92 -12.11 -12.47
CA LEU A 129 6.43 -12.91 -11.35
C LEU A 129 5.61 -12.62 -10.09
N GLY A 130 4.88 -13.61 -9.60
CA GLY A 130 3.95 -13.42 -8.49
C GLY A 130 3.48 -14.71 -7.84
N GLU A 131 2.82 -14.60 -6.70
CA GLU A 131 2.31 -15.75 -5.95
C GLU A 131 0.83 -15.58 -5.63
N GLY A 132 0.01 -16.52 -6.11
CA GLY A 132 -1.44 -16.39 -6.08
C GLY A 132 -1.87 -15.13 -6.81
N ASN A 133 -2.60 -14.24 -6.12
CA ASN A 133 -3.02 -12.94 -6.65
C ASN A 133 -2.03 -11.80 -6.35
N THR A 134 -0.89 -12.11 -5.72
CA THR A 134 0.09 -11.11 -5.30
C THR A 134 1.09 -10.90 -6.42
N LYS A 135 1.13 -9.67 -6.95
CA LYS A 135 2.07 -9.26 -8.00
C LYS A 135 3.36 -8.78 -7.34
N LEU A 136 4.48 -9.48 -7.56
CA LEU A 136 5.72 -9.22 -6.83
C LEU A 136 6.77 -8.52 -7.71
N SER A 137 6.92 -8.96 -8.95
CA SER A 137 7.91 -8.39 -9.88
C SER A 137 7.50 -8.67 -11.33
N ILE A 138 8.09 -7.95 -12.26
CA ILE A 138 7.99 -8.23 -13.70
C ILE A 138 9.38 -8.24 -14.32
N LEU A 139 9.54 -9.02 -15.39
CA LEU A 139 10.69 -8.97 -16.29
C LEU A 139 10.21 -8.74 -17.72
N LEU A 140 10.92 -7.91 -18.44
CA LEU A 140 10.66 -7.53 -19.83
C LEU A 140 11.91 -7.84 -20.64
N MET A 141 11.83 -8.83 -21.52
CA MET A 141 12.91 -9.14 -22.45
C MET A 141 12.70 -8.37 -23.74
N HIS A 142 13.71 -7.64 -24.22
CA HIS A 142 13.60 -6.80 -25.41
C HIS A 142 14.58 -7.22 -26.49
N TYR A 143 14.11 -7.16 -27.73
CA TYR A 143 14.88 -7.52 -28.92
C TYR A 143 14.81 -6.42 -29.97
N ARG A 144 15.96 -6.04 -30.56
CA ARG A 144 16.02 -5.03 -31.63
C ARG A 144 15.75 -5.62 -33.02
N GLN A 145 15.65 -6.95 -33.07
CA GLN A 145 15.26 -7.71 -34.25
C GLN A 145 13.91 -8.36 -34.01
N SER A 146 13.14 -8.55 -35.08
CA SER A 146 11.89 -9.30 -35.01
C SER A 146 12.20 -10.74 -34.62
N LYS A 147 11.61 -11.19 -33.51
CA LYS A 147 11.75 -12.55 -33.01
C LYS A 147 10.35 -13.11 -32.71
N SER A 148 10.10 -14.34 -33.15
CA SER A 148 8.92 -15.10 -32.76
C SER A 148 9.31 -16.15 -31.73
N PHE A 149 8.41 -16.44 -30.79
CA PHE A 149 8.59 -17.48 -29.79
C PHE A 149 7.68 -18.66 -30.10
N ASP A 150 8.27 -19.83 -30.34
CA ASP A 150 7.49 -21.05 -30.57
C ASP A 150 6.89 -21.61 -29.25
N GLU A 151 5.99 -22.59 -29.36
CA GLU A 151 5.32 -23.18 -28.19
C GLU A 151 6.31 -23.75 -27.17
N GLN A 152 7.45 -24.25 -27.65
CA GLN A 152 8.46 -24.88 -26.83
C GLN A 152 9.26 -23.83 -26.03
N GLU A 153 9.68 -22.74 -26.67
CA GLU A 153 10.31 -21.59 -26.00
C GLU A 153 9.34 -20.95 -24.99
N GLN A 154 8.07 -20.78 -25.36
CA GLN A 154 7.04 -20.26 -24.45
C GLN A 154 6.82 -21.17 -23.24
N ALA A 155 6.82 -22.50 -23.43
CA ALA A 155 6.73 -23.46 -22.33
C ALA A 155 7.94 -23.37 -21.38
N VAL A 156 9.15 -23.18 -21.92
CA VAL A 156 10.35 -22.98 -21.09
C VAL A 156 10.26 -21.67 -20.30
N LEU A 157 9.88 -20.56 -20.94
CA LEU A 157 9.73 -19.27 -20.26
C LEU A 157 8.66 -19.33 -19.17
N SER A 158 7.56 -20.03 -19.41
CA SER A 158 6.53 -20.30 -18.41
C SER A 158 7.06 -21.09 -17.21
N ALA A 159 7.89 -22.11 -17.44
CA ALA A 159 8.56 -22.84 -16.37
C ALA A 159 9.51 -21.92 -15.56
N CYS A 160 10.30 -21.10 -16.24
CA CYS A 160 11.17 -20.10 -15.61
C CYS A 160 10.37 -19.12 -14.74
N ILE A 161 9.24 -18.59 -15.25
CA ILE A 161 8.32 -17.71 -14.51
C ILE A 161 7.85 -18.38 -13.22
N ASN A 162 7.35 -19.62 -13.30
CA ASN A 162 6.80 -20.32 -12.13
C ASN A 162 7.87 -20.55 -11.05
N LEU A 163 9.07 -20.93 -11.45
CA LEU A 163 10.19 -21.15 -10.54
C LEU A 163 10.63 -19.84 -9.88
N MET A 164 10.89 -18.79 -10.67
CA MET A 164 11.29 -17.48 -10.15
C MET A 164 10.23 -16.90 -9.22
N SER A 165 8.94 -17.04 -9.58
CA SER A 165 7.81 -16.64 -8.74
C SER A 165 7.81 -17.36 -7.38
N THR A 166 8.07 -18.67 -7.39
CA THR A 166 8.15 -19.48 -6.16
C THR A 166 9.29 -19.01 -5.25
N TYR A 167 10.49 -18.78 -5.82
CA TYR A 167 11.64 -18.28 -5.06
C TYR A 167 11.40 -16.87 -4.52
N LEU A 168 10.88 -15.97 -5.35
CA LEU A 168 10.59 -14.59 -4.96
C LEU A 168 9.52 -14.55 -3.87
N GLY A 169 8.43 -15.32 -4.01
CA GLY A 169 7.39 -15.44 -2.97
C GLY A 169 7.96 -15.93 -1.65
N ARG A 170 8.81 -16.97 -1.68
CA ARG A 170 9.49 -17.48 -0.48
C ARG A 170 10.38 -16.42 0.17
N LEU A 171 11.21 -15.74 -0.61
CA LEU A 171 12.09 -14.68 -0.12
C LEU A 171 11.27 -13.54 0.49
N MET A 172 10.21 -13.09 -0.19
CA MET A 172 9.31 -12.04 0.31
C MET A 172 8.63 -12.46 1.61
N ARG A 173 8.20 -13.73 1.75
CA ARG A 173 7.69 -14.24 3.04
C ARG A 173 8.76 -14.22 4.12
N GLN A 174 9.99 -14.61 3.81
CA GLN A 174 11.09 -14.59 4.78
C GLN A 174 11.43 -13.17 5.24
N LEU A 175 11.47 -12.21 4.31
CA LEU A 175 11.66 -10.79 4.59
C LEU A 175 10.48 -10.22 5.39
N ALA A 176 9.24 -10.57 5.03
CA ALA A 176 8.04 -10.18 5.78
C ALA A 176 7.96 -10.83 7.17
N THR A 177 8.64 -11.96 7.41
CA THR A 177 8.78 -12.57 8.73
C THR A 177 9.88 -11.94 9.59
N GLN A 178 10.64 -10.96 9.08
CA GLN A 178 11.52 -10.18 9.95
C GLN A 178 10.66 -9.36 10.94
N PRO A 179 11.13 -9.18 12.20
CA PRO A 179 10.27 -8.74 13.31
C PRO A 179 9.61 -7.35 13.18
N ALA A 180 9.93 -6.56 12.15
CA ALA A 180 9.52 -5.15 12.04
C ALA A 180 8.03 -4.96 11.68
N LEU A 181 7.47 -5.81 10.80
CA LEU A 181 6.06 -5.69 10.35
C LEU A 181 5.09 -6.44 11.28
N LYS A 182 5.47 -7.63 11.77
CA LYS A 182 4.59 -8.45 12.65
C LYS A 182 4.50 -7.94 14.09
N LYS A 183 5.54 -7.30 14.64
CA LYS A 183 5.49 -6.82 16.05
C LYS A 183 4.48 -5.70 16.26
N ARG A 184 4.13 -4.93 15.23
CA ARG A 184 3.20 -3.79 15.35
C ARG A 184 1.71 -4.15 15.19
N MET A 185 1.39 -5.34 14.64
CA MET A 185 -0.02 -5.74 14.36
C MET A 185 -0.51 -6.96 15.17
N ALA A 186 0.36 -7.69 15.88
CA ALA A 186 0.02 -9.00 16.47
C ALA A 186 -0.29 -9.03 17.99
N VAL A 187 0.09 -8.01 18.78
CA VAL A 187 -0.13 -7.98 20.25
C VAL A 187 -1.61 -7.79 20.64
N ALA A 188 -2.34 -7.23 19.71
CA ALA A 188 -3.78 -7.15 19.57
C ALA A 188 -4.69 -8.31 20.00
N HIS A 189 -4.27 -9.55 19.73
CA HIS A 189 -5.22 -10.57 19.27
C HIS A 189 -5.95 -11.35 20.39
N THR A 190 -5.91 -10.91 21.65
CA THR A 190 -6.56 -11.65 22.76
C THR A 190 -7.06 -10.77 23.89
N LEU A 191 -6.67 -9.49 23.94
CA LEU A 191 -6.95 -8.59 25.06
C LEU A 191 -8.24 -7.78 24.89
N TYR A 192 -8.75 -7.60 23.66
CA TYR A 192 -9.83 -6.66 23.37
C TYR A 192 -11.20 -7.02 23.98
N GLY A 193 -11.65 -8.27 23.85
CA GLY A 193 -13.02 -8.66 24.22
C GLY A 193 -13.30 -8.60 25.73
N SER A 194 -12.31 -8.92 26.55
CA SER A 194 -12.43 -8.92 28.00
C SER A 194 -11.99 -7.60 28.64
N ALA A 195 -10.94 -6.94 28.13
CA ALA A 195 -10.46 -5.68 28.69
C ALA A 195 -11.46 -4.54 28.47
N ALA A 196 -12.02 -4.37 27.26
CA ALA A 196 -12.94 -3.27 26.99
C ALA A 196 -14.23 -3.32 27.84
N VAL A 197 -14.76 -4.52 28.07
CA VAL A 197 -15.95 -4.74 28.91
C VAL A 197 -15.62 -4.55 30.39
N SER A 198 -14.49 -5.08 30.86
CA SER A 198 -14.06 -4.97 32.26
C SER A 198 -13.71 -3.52 32.62
N PHE A 199 -12.96 -2.81 31.78
CA PHE A 199 -12.57 -1.41 32.03
C PHE A 199 -13.74 -0.44 32.01
N LYS A 200 -14.72 -0.66 31.10
CA LYS A 200 -15.96 0.13 31.10
C LYS A 200 -16.70 -0.01 32.43
N GLY A 201 -16.82 -1.23 32.95
CA GLY A 201 -17.46 -1.48 34.25
C GLY A 201 -16.76 -0.75 35.40
N HIS A 202 -15.42 -0.70 35.40
CA HIS A 202 -14.66 0.00 36.43
C HIS A 202 -14.78 1.54 36.33
N ILE A 203 -14.83 2.10 35.11
CA ILE A 203 -15.06 3.55 34.92
C ILE A 203 -16.48 3.94 35.32
N ASP A 204 -17.49 3.21 34.84
CA ASP A 204 -18.89 3.49 35.19
C ASP A 204 -19.09 3.40 36.71
N SER A 205 -18.41 2.45 37.38
CA SER A 205 -18.45 2.29 38.83
C SER A 205 -17.72 3.43 39.57
N LEU A 206 -16.55 3.88 39.10
CA LEU A 206 -15.82 5.01 39.67
C LEU A 206 -16.59 6.33 39.49
N GLU A 207 -17.16 6.57 38.31
CA GLU A 207 -18.01 7.75 38.05
C GLU A 207 -19.24 7.73 38.95
N HIS A 208 -19.86 6.56 39.14
CA HIS A 208 -21.00 6.39 40.03
C HIS A 208 -20.63 6.63 41.50
N GLU A 209 -19.51 6.09 41.95
CA GLU A 209 -19.03 6.20 43.33
C GLU A 209 -18.60 7.64 43.67
N LEU A 210 -18.00 8.35 42.73
CA LEU A 210 -17.70 9.78 42.82
C LEU A 210 -18.97 10.65 42.85
N HIS A 211 -19.97 10.31 42.03
CA HIS A 211 -21.27 10.99 42.06
C HIS A 211 -22.02 10.79 43.38
N GLN A 212 -21.78 9.68 44.09
CA GLN A 212 -22.40 9.39 45.38
C GLN A 212 -21.62 9.94 46.58
N THR A 213 -20.29 10.05 46.50
CA THR A 213 -19.46 10.61 47.59
C THR A 213 -19.46 12.14 47.61
N VAL A 214 -19.76 12.79 46.48
CA VAL A 214 -19.81 14.23 46.37
C VAL A 214 -21.26 14.72 46.48
N ASN A 215 -21.66 15.19 47.66
CA ASN A 215 -22.86 16.00 47.86
C ASN A 215 -22.70 17.40 47.21
N GLY A 216 -22.54 17.44 45.89
CA GLY A 216 -22.64 18.67 45.09
C GLY A 216 -21.38 19.51 44.89
N GLU A 217 -20.23 19.23 45.52
CA GLU A 217 -18.98 19.99 45.27
C GLU A 217 -17.81 19.10 44.85
N MET A 218 -17.54 19.09 43.54
CA MET A 218 -16.43 18.37 42.94
C MET A 218 -15.10 19.00 43.40
N MET A 219 -14.23 18.26 44.10
CA MET A 219 -12.91 18.79 44.47
C MET A 219 -12.12 19.14 43.19
N PRO A 220 -11.68 20.41 43.01
CA PRO A 220 -10.95 20.84 41.81
C PRO A 220 -9.71 19.98 41.51
N ASP A 221 -9.10 19.42 42.55
CA ASP A 221 -7.87 18.61 42.46
C ASP A 221 -8.08 17.17 41.95
N LEU A 222 -9.33 16.66 41.91
CA LEU A 222 -9.63 15.31 41.42
C LEU A 222 -9.92 15.26 39.91
N LEU A 223 -10.38 16.37 39.32
CA LEU A 223 -10.66 16.45 37.89
C LEU A 223 -9.45 16.10 37.01
N PRO A 224 -8.22 16.59 37.30
CA PRO A 224 -7.04 16.24 36.52
C PRO A 224 -6.71 14.75 36.62
N HIS A 225 -6.94 14.12 37.77
CA HIS A 225 -6.66 12.70 38.01
C HIS A 225 -7.65 11.79 37.28
N LEU A 226 -8.93 12.18 37.23
CA LEU A 226 -9.96 11.49 36.45
C LEU A 226 -9.73 11.65 34.95
N GLU A 227 -9.38 12.86 34.50
CA GLU A 227 -9.00 13.08 33.11
C GLU A 227 -7.76 12.26 32.75
N ALA A 228 -6.76 12.16 33.64
CA ALA A 228 -5.58 11.33 33.42
C ALA A 228 -5.91 9.84 33.35
N ALA A 229 -6.75 9.31 34.25
CA ALA A 229 -7.19 7.91 34.22
C ALA A 229 -7.99 7.59 32.94
N ARG A 230 -8.87 8.50 32.54
CA ARG A 230 -9.69 8.38 31.33
C ARG A 230 -8.84 8.46 30.06
N ASN A 231 -7.85 9.36 30.04
CA ASN A 231 -6.86 9.43 28.97
C ASN A 231 -6.03 8.15 28.91
N MET A 232 -5.62 7.58 30.06
CA MET A 232 -4.84 6.33 30.09
C MET A 232 -5.64 5.12 29.62
N VAL A 233 -6.92 5.00 29.99
CA VAL A 233 -7.81 3.94 29.49
C VAL A 233 -8.10 4.12 28.01
N PHE A 234 -8.30 5.36 27.55
CA PHE A 234 -8.41 5.63 26.12
C PHE A 234 -7.11 5.29 25.40
N GLU A 235 -5.94 5.59 25.96
CA GLU A 235 -4.66 5.22 25.34
C GLU A 235 -4.54 3.71 25.22
N VAL A 236 -4.90 2.95 26.26
CA VAL A 236 -4.91 1.49 26.20
C VAL A 236 -5.94 0.99 25.18
N MET A 237 -7.15 1.55 25.14
CA MET A 237 -8.20 1.18 24.19
C MET A 237 -7.88 1.56 22.76
N ARG A 238 -7.30 2.73 22.51
CA ARG A 238 -6.83 3.21 21.21
C ARG A 238 -5.64 2.40 20.75
N THR A 239 -4.67 2.15 21.63
CA THR A 239 -3.54 1.26 21.34
C THR A 239 -4.06 -0.12 20.99
N LEU A 240 -4.99 -0.67 21.76
CA LEU A 240 -5.68 -1.92 21.42
C LEU A 240 -6.53 -1.82 20.15
N VAL A 241 -7.21 -0.73 19.85
CA VAL A 241 -8.01 -0.59 18.62
C VAL A 241 -7.10 -0.42 17.41
N ILE A 242 -6.02 0.34 17.50
CA ILE A 242 -5.10 0.63 16.39
C ILE A 242 -4.14 -0.54 16.18
N GLU A 243 -3.65 -1.16 17.26
CA GLU A 243 -2.81 -2.35 17.19
C GLU A 243 -3.65 -3.62 16.95
N ALA A 244 -4.88 -3.74 17.50
CA ALA A 244 -5.81 -4.88 17.32
C ALA A 244 -6.87 -4.77 16.24
N SER A 245 -6.82 -3.71 15.45
CA SER A 245 -7.55 -3.57 14.19
C SER A 245 -7.12 -4.54 13.09
N GLY A 246 -6.26 -5.53 13.40
CA GLY A 246 -6.06 -6.73 12.59
C GLY A 246 -7.30 -7.62 12.48
N GLU A 247 -7.14 -8.82 11.91
CA GLU A 247 -8.19 -9.76 11.46
C GLU A 247 -9.27 -10.18 12.51
N LEU A 248 -9.24 -9.65 13.74
CA LEU A 248 -10.09 -10.05 14.87
C LEU A 248 -11.40 -9.28 15.07
N LEU A 249 -11.44 -7.98 14.76
CA LEU A 249 -12.66 -7.17 14.92
C LEU A 249 -13.24 -6.74 13.58
N VAL A 250 -12.34 -6.51 12.62
CA VAL A 250 -12.65 -6.01 11.29
C VAL A 250 -12.02 -6.97 10.30
N ASN A 251 -12.75 -8.01 9.95
CA ASN A 251 -12.35 -8.90 8.87
C ASN A 251 -12.67 -8.24 7.52
N LEU A 252 -11.76 -7.42 7.00
CA LEU A 252 -11.90 -6.79 5.68
C LEU A 252 -11.95 -7.80 4.51
N ARG A 253 -11.73 -9.10 4.76
CA ARG A 253 -12.04 -10.17 3.79
C ARG A 253 -13.53 -10.46 3.70
N GLN A 254 -14.28 -10.19 4.77
CA GLN A 254 -15.71 -10.47 4.92
C GLN A 254 -16.58 -9.21 5.01
N MET A 255 -15.99 -8.02 5.20
CA MET A 255 -16.70 -6.75 5.23
C MET A 255 -16.05 -5.69 4.33
N SER A 256 -16.86 -4.72 3.90
CA SER A 256 -16.40 -3.55 3.15
C SER A 256 -15.60 -2.58 4.03
N LEU A 257 -14.71 -1.80 3.43
CA LEU A 257 -13.94 -0.74 4.09
C LEU A 257 -14.87 0.30 4.71
N ALA A 258 -15.93 0.68 4.00
CA ALA A 258 -16.94 1.61 4.51
C ALA A 258 -17.59 1.09 5.80
N LYS A 259 -17.96 -0.20 5.82
CA LYS A 259 -18.58 -0.82 7.01
C LYS A 259 -17.58 -0.91 8.16
N ALA A 260 -16.34 -1.26 7.88
CA ALA A 260 -15.25 -1.29 8.85
C ALA A 260 -15.06 0.07 9.53
N LEU A 261 -14.85 1.12 8.74
CA LEU A 261 -14.64 2.48 9.23
C LEU A 261 -15.83 2.99 10.05
N ASN A 262 -17.05 2.81 9.57
CA ASN A 262 -18.25 3.22 10.31
C ASN A 262 -18.44 2.45 11.63
N THR A 263 -18.15 1.15 11.63
CA THR A 263 -18.24 0.32 12.85
C THR A 263 -17.24 0.81 13.90
N THR A 264 -16.00 1.06 13.50
CA THR A 264 -14.95 1.53 14.40
C THR A 264 -15.19 2.97 14.85
N ALA A 265 -15.64 3.86 13.97
CA ALA A 265 -16.03 5.23 14.31
C ALA A 265 -17.16 5.26 15.35
N ALA A 266 -18.18 4.41 15.20
CA ALA A 266 -19.26 4.28 16.17
C ALA A 266 -18.78 3.70 17.52
N ALA A 267 -17.77 2.84 17.52
CA ALA A 267 -17.15 2.35 18.75
C ALA A 267 -16.34 3.44 19.45
N LEU A 268 -15.52 4.20 18.71
CA LEU A 268 -14.75 5.33 19.24
C LEU A 268 -15.67 6.41 19.83
N LYS A 269 -16.77 6.73 19.13
CA LYS A 269 -17.78 7.69 19.62
C LYS A 269 -18.40 7.23 20.95
N ARG A 270 -18.69 5.94 21.11
CA ARG A 270 -19.25 5.38 22.36
C ARG A 270 -18.24 5.29 23.51
N ALA A 271 -16.96 5.11 23.19
CA ALA A 271 -15.89 5.06 24.19
C ALA A 271 -15.51 6.43 24.74
N TRP A 272 -15.89 7.51 24.05
CA TRP A 272 -15.63 8.88 24.49
C TRP A 272 -16.77 9.37 25.41
N PRO A 273 -16.48 10.15 26.46
CA PRO A 273 -17.48 10.59 27.43
C PRO A 273 -18.59 11.40 26.77
N HIS A 274 -19.84 11.17 27.18
CA HIS A 274 -21.03 11.85 26.66
C HIS A 274 -20.94 13.39 26.76
N SER A 275 -20.15 13.91 27.69
CA SER A 275 -19.90 15.34 27.87
C SER A 275 -19.05 15.99 26.77
N ARG A 276 -18.35 15.21 25.93
CA ARG A 276 -17.60 15.70 24.77
C ARG A 276 -18.22 15.12 23.50
N GLN A 277 -19.01 15.94 22.79
CA GLN A 277 -19.66 15.52 21.55
C GLN A 277 -18.62 15.37 20.43
N VAL A 278 -18.28 14.14 20.07
CA VAL A 278 -17.49 13.83 18.86
C VAL A 278 -18.44 13.47 17.73
N ILE A 279 -18.30 14.16 16.60
CA ILE A 279 -19.04 13.87 15.38
C ILE A 279 -18.03 13.39 14.34
N ILE A 280 -18.25 12.19 13.82
CA ILE A 280 -17.44 11.58 12.77
C ILE A 280 -18.35 11.36 11.57
N ASP A 281 -18.01 12.00 10.45
CA ASP A 281 -18.71 11.91 9.19
C ASP A 281 -17.82 11.19 8.16
N ILE A 282 -18.35 10.10 7.62
CA ILE A 282 -17.67 9.25 6.65
C ILE A 282 -18.65 9.02 5.50
N PRO A 283 -18.52 9.75 4.38
CA PRO A 283 -19.32 9.55 3.20
C PRO A 283 -19.16 8.13 2.62
N PRO A 284 -20.08 7.71 1.73
CA PRO A 284 -19.99 6.41 1.06
C PRO A 284 -18.67 6.26 0.29
N ILE A 285 -18.00 5.12 0.47
CA ILE A 285 -16.79 4.78 -0.27
C ILE A 285 -17.18 4.13 -1.60
N SER A 286 -16.52 4.54 -2.69
CA SER A 286 -16.84 4.05 -4.02
C SER A 286 -16.58 2.55 -4.16
N ALA A 287 -17.39 1.88 -4.99
CA ALA A 287 -17.20 0.46 -5.29
C ALA A 287 -15.84 0.15 -5.95
N GLN A 288 -15.20 1.14 -6.58
CA GLN A 288 -13.86 1.01 -7.14
C GLN A 288 -12.82 0.75 -6.03
N ILE A 289 -12.90 1.49 -4.92
CA ILE A 289 -11.99 1.35 -3.77
C ILE A 289 -12.27 0.04 -3.03
N GLU A 290 -13.53 -0.35 -2.88
CA GLU A 290 -13.93 -1.58 -2.18
C GLU A 290 -13.41 -2.88 -2.85
N ARG A 291 -13.17 -2.83 -4.17
CA ARG A 291 -12.64 -3.94 -4.97
C ARG A 291 -11.11 -4.01 -5.00
N GLN A 292 -10.41 -3.09 -4.35
CA GLN A 292 -8.96 -3.11 -4.30
C GLN A 292 -8.42 -4.24 -3.40
N PRO A 293 -7.14 -4.61 -3.54
CA PRO A 293 -6.52 -5.65 -2.72
C PRO A 293 -6.74 -5.42 -1.22
N ILE A 294 -6.87 -6.53 -0.48
CA ILE A 294 -7.12 -6.51 0.96
C ILE A 294 -6.09 -5.68 1.73
N HIS A 295 -4.81 -5.78 1.33
CA HIS A 295 -3.71 -5.05 1.94
C HIS A 295 -3.87 -3.53 1.76
N LEU A 296 -4.33 -3.07 0.58
CA LEU A 296 -4.64 -1.66 0.39
C LEU A 296 -5.74 -1.20 1.34
N LYS A 297 -6.84 -1.95 1.41
CA LYS A 297 -7.96 -1.61 2.30
C LYS A 297 -7.53 -1.57 3.77
N GLN A 298 -6.61 -2.45 4.18
CA GLN A 298 -6.02 -2.43 5.52
C GLN A 298 -5.18 -1.16 5.76
N ILE A 299 -4.39 -0.73 4.78
CA ILE A 299 -3.64 0.54 4.83
C ILE A 299 -4.61 1.72 4.96
N LEU A 300 -5.61 1.80 4.08
CA LEU A 300 -6.62 2.88 4.09
C LEU A 300 -7.33 2.95 5.45
N TYR A 301 -7.76 1.80 5.95
CA TYR A 301 -8.43 1.67 7.25
C TYR A 301 -7.54 2.15 8.40
N THR A 302 -6.29 1.67 8.47
CA THR A 302 -5.40 1.94 9.60
C THR A 302 -4.92 3.39 9.60
N LEU A 303 -4.58 3.96 8.44
CA LEU A 303 -4.23 5.38 8.33
C LEU A 303 -5.41 6.27 8.75
N THR A 304 -6.60 5.99 8.23
CA THR A 304 -7.80 6.77 8.56
C THR A 304 -8.09 6.73 10.06
N LEU A 305 -7.95 5.55 10.68
CA LEU A 305 -8.16 5.36 12.10
C LEU A 305 -7.13 6.08 12.97
N GLU A 306 -5.86 6.06 12.56
CA GLU A 306 -4.80 6.82 13.22
C GLU A 306 -5.09 8.33 13.17
N ALA A 307 -5.54 8.85 12.02
CA ALA A 307 -5.92 10.25 11.86
C ALA A 307 -7.16 10.65 12.69
N ILE A 308 -8.23 9.84 12.66
CA ILE A 308 -9.42 10.03 13.53
C ILE A 308 -9.00 10.00 15.00
N GLY A 309 -8.17 9.05 15.39
CA GLY A 309 -7.67 8.93 16.76
C GLY A 309 -6.89 10.17 17.21
N ASN A 310 -6.10 10.77 16.32
CA ASN A 310 -5.34 11.98 16.63
C ASN A 310 -6.28 13.20 16.75
N ALA A 311 -7.29 13.30 15.89
CA ALA A 311 -8.32 14.33 15.98
C ALA A 311 -9.09 14.28 17.31
N ILE A 312 -9.58 13.10 17.73
CA ILE A 312 -10.31 12.93 18.99
C ILE A 312 -9.46 13.37 20.20
N LYS A 313 -8.16 13.06 20.15
CA LYS A 313 -7.23 13.24 21.26
C LYS A 313 -6.70 14.67 21.38
N HIS A 314 -6.45 15.32 20.25
CA HIS A 314 -5.77 16.63 20.20
C HIS A 314 -6.65 17.79 19.71
N GLY A 315 -7.80 17.49 19.09
CA GLY A 315 -8.69 18.46 18.46
C GLY A 315 -9.42 19.39 19.44
N GLY A 316 -9.64 18.98 20.69
CA GLY A 316 -10.31 19.80 21.71
C GLY A 316 -11.68 19.23 22.13
N PRO A 317 -12.57 20.05 22.74
CA PRO A 317 -13.74 19.53 23.46
C PRO A 317 -14.90 18.99 22.60
N ALA A 318 -14.89 19.17 21.27
CA ALA A 318 -15.91 18.63 20.37
C ALA A 318 -15.47 18.62 18.89
N PRO A 319 -14.47 17.80 18.48
CA PRO A 319 -14.02 17.82 17.09
C PRO A 319 -15.11 17.25 16.16
N TYR A 320 -15.48 18.04 15.15
CA TYR A 320 -16.11 17.51 13.93
C TYR A 320 -15.00 16.93 13.05
N ILE A 321 -15.13 15.66 12.69
CA ILE A 321 -14.16 14.92 11.90
C ILE A 321 -14.84 14.48 10.61
N HIS A 322 -14.34 14.95 9.48
CA HIS A 322 -14.80 14.55 8.16
C HIS A 322 -13.73 13.70 7.46
N VAL A 323 -14.12 12.55 6.92
CA VAL A 323 -13.23 11.60 6.26
C VAL A 323 -13.66 11.45 4.81
N ASP A 324 -12.87 11.95 3.86
CA ASP A 324 -13.05 11.67 2.44
C ASP A 324 -12.04 10.61 1.97
N ILE A 325 -12.55 9.59 1.29
CA ILE A 325 -11.74 8.57 0.61
C ILE A 325 -12.26 8.44 -0.81
N SER A 326 -11.52 9.04 -1.74
CA SER A 326 -11.93 9.17 -3.13
C SER A 326 -10.91 8.58 -4.09
N TRP A 327 -11.37 8.26 -5.30
CA TRP A 327 -10.54 7.74 -6.38
C TRP A 327 -10.51 8.78 -7.48
N SER A 328 -9.33 9.09 -8.00
CA SER A 328 -9.18 9.88 -9.22
C SER A 328 -7.84 9.57 -9.88
N ASN A 329 -7.79 9.58 -11.22
CA ASN A 329 -6.54 9.49 -11.99
C ASN A 329 -5.60 8.36 -11.54
N TYR A 330 -6.14 7.16 -11.29
CA TYR A 330 -5.37 5.98 -10.85
C TYR A 330 -4.66 6.17 -9.49
N GLN A 331 -5.21 7.04 -8.64
CA GLN A 331 -4.76 7.28 -7.29
C GLN A 331 -5.94 7.24 -6.32
N ILE A 332 -5.69 6.77 -5.09
CA ILE A 332 -6.62 6.96 -3.97
C ILE A 332 -6.18 8.18 -3.18
N TYR A 333 -7.14 9.06 -2.94
CA TYR A 333 -7.02 10.25 -2.12
C TYR A 333 -7.70 9.98 -0.78
N ILE A 334 -6.98 10.21 0.30
CA ILE A 334 -7.52 10.16 1.66
C ILE A 334 -7.36 11.55 2.24
N LYS A 335 -8.45 12.08 2.81
CA LYS A 335 -8.45 13.37 3.49
C LYS A 335 -9.23 13.25 4.79
N VAL A 336 -8.55 13.38 5.91
CA VAL A 336 -9.18 13.42 7.24
C VAL A 336 -9.04 14.84 7.78
N ILE A 337 -10.18 15.50 7.95
CA ILE A 337 -10.30 16.89 8.39
C ILE A 337 -10.83 16.87 9.83
N ASP A 338 -10.08 17.42 10.76
CA ASP A 338 -10.51 17.73 12.11
C ASP A 338 -10.71 19.23 12.24
N HIS A 339 -11.85 19.69 12.79
CA HIS A 339 -12.11 21.13 13.04
C HIS A 339 -11.72 21.56 14.46
N GLY A 340 -10.66 20.97 14.99
CA GLY A 340 -10.16 21.26 16.31
C GLY A 340 -9.29 22.51 16.40
N ARG A 341 -8.56 22.62 17.51
CA ARG A 341 -7.67 23.76 17.81
C ARG A 341 -6.48 23.91 16.87
N GLY A 342 -6.14 22.85 16.12
CA GLY A 342 -4.93 22.77 15.31
C GLY A 342 -3.63 22.81 16.14
N PHE A 343 -2.50 22.75 15.45
CA PHE A 343 -1.17 22.86 16.04
C PHE A 343 -0.18 23.51 15.07
N ASP A 344 0.98 23.91 15.58
CA ASP A 344 2.08 24.40 14.76
C ASP A 344 2.94 23.22 14.30
N PRO A 345 2.95 22.86 12.99
CA PRO A 345 3.69 21.72 12.49
C PRO A 345 5.20 21.88 12.64
N GLN A 346 5.73 23.11 12.73
CA GLN A 346 7.17 23.35 12.89
C GLN A 346 7.64 23.11 14.32
N LYS A 347 6.71 23.12 15.29
CA LYS A 347 7.00 22.88 16.71
C LYS A 347 6.79 21.43 17.12
N VAL A 348 6.35 20.57 16.21
CA VAL A 348 6.07 19.15 16.47
C VAL A 348 6.94 18.29 15.57
N THR A 349 7.81 17.50 16.18
CA THR A 349 8.56 16.47 15.46
C THR A 349 7.65 15.25 15.28
N PHE A 350 7.39 14.86 14.03
CA PHE A 350 6.75 13.57 13.75
C PHE A 350 7.70 12.46 14.20
N SER A 351 7.24 11.59 15.10
CA SER A 351 8.01 10.43 15.57
C SER A 351 7.98 9.31 14.53
N GLU A 352 8.81 8.28 14.68
CA GLU A 352 8.79 7.04 13.86
C GLU A 352 7.51 6.18 14.08
N HIS A 353 6.49 6.74 14.72
CA HIS A 353 5.22 6.12 15.09
C HIS A 353 4.05 7.04 14.68
N GLY A 354 2.83 6.51 14.67
CA GLY A 354 1.62 7.28 14.31
C GLY A 354 1.71 7.90 12.91
N LEU A 355 1.42 9.20 12.77
CA LEU A 355 1.44 9.89 11.47
C LEU A 355 2.85 9.98 10.84
N GLY A 356 3.93 9.99 11.63
CA GLY A 356 5.28 10.01 11.07
C GLY A 356 5.67 8.68 10.42
N PHE A 357 5.23 7.55 11.01
CA PHE A 357 5.31 6.24 10.34
C PHE A 357 4.55 6.26 9.01
N TRP A 358 3.32 6.78 8.99
CA TRP A 358 2.52 6.82 7.76
C TRP A 358 3.12 7.70 6.69
N GLN A 359 3.69 8.85 7.08
CA GLN A 359 4.44 9.70 6.16
C GLN A 359 5.57 8.94 5.48
N GLN A 360 6.41 8.28 6.27
CA GLN A 360 7.53 7.50 5.75
C GLN A 360 7.04 6.32 4.89
N TYR A 361 6.08 5.54 5.39
CA TYR A 361 5.58 4.37 4.70
C TYR A 361 4.92 4.72 3.35
N ILE A 362 4.08 5.76 3.31
CA ILE A 362 3.42 6.17 2.06
C ILE A 362 4.43 6.72 1.06
N ASN A 363 5.33 7.60 1.50
CA ASN A 363 6.28 8.23 0.59
C ASN A 363 7.35 7.25 0.09
N GLU A 364 7.89 6.40 0.97
CA GLU A 364 9.03 5.53 0.65
C GLU A 364 8.62 4.13 0.18
N GLN A 365 7.55 3.55 0.73
CA GLN A 365 7.18 2.16 0.42
C GLN A 365 6.06 2.07 -0.61
N LEU A 366 5.12 3.03 -0.62
CA LEU A 366 4.02 3.06 -1.56
C LEU A 366 4.23 4.05 -2.72
N GLU A 367 5.33 4.80 -2.71
CA GLU A 367 5.64 5.88 -3.65
C GLU A 367 4.51 6.91 -3.83
N GLY A 368 3.77 7.13 -2.75
CA GLY A 368 2.70 8.12 -2.65
C GLY A 368 3.17 9.46 -2.12
N ASP A 369 2.20 10.31 -1.82
CA ASP A 369 2.41 11.60 -1.17
C ASP A 369 1.60 11.66 0.13
N PHE A 370 2.25 12.01 1.23
CA PHE A 370 1.61 12.23 2.52
C PHE A 370 1.89 13.63 3.05
N ARG A 371 0.86 14.31 3.56
CA ARG A 371 0.98 15.64 4.15
C ARG A 371 0.04 15.81 5.34
N VAL A 372 0.52 16.55 6.34
CA VAL A 372 -0.32 17.10 7.41
C VAL A 372 -0.31 18.62 7.29
N VAL A 373 -1.50 19.21 7.26
CA VAL A 373 -1.70 20.66 7.26
C VAL A 373 -2.40 21.03 8.55
N SER A 374 -1.78 21.87 9.37
CA SER A 374 -2.41 22.44 10.55
C SER A 374 -1.92 23.86 10.75
N GLN A 375 -2.74 24.67 11.43
CA GLN A 375 -2.36 26.01 11.86
C GLN A 375 -2.72 26.17 13.33
N PRO A 376 -1.88 26.83 14.14
CA PRO A 376 -2.28 27.25 15.46
C PRO A 376 -3.49 28.20 15.35
N SER A 377 -4.41 28.15 16.31
CA SER A 377 -5.60 29.02 16.44
C SER A 377 -6.81 28.78 15.51
N GLY A 378 -7.09 27.52 15.14
CA GLY A 378 -8.50 27.09 14.95
C GLY A 378 -9.02 26.78 13.55
N PHE A 379 -8.16 26.53 12.56
CA PHE A 379 -8.60 25.92 11.28
C PHE A 379 -8.54 24.39 11.30
N GLY A 380 -8.18 23.80 12.44
CA GLY A 380 -8.11 22.35 12.59
C GLY A 380 -6.87 21.71 11.97
N THR A 381 -6.97 20.43 11.67
CA THR A 381 -5.91 19.62 11.08
C THR A 381 -6.44 18.86 9.89
N VAL A 382 -5.71 18.87 8.79
CA VAL A 382 -5.98 18.04 7.62
C VAL A 382 -4.84 17.05 7.44
N VAL A 383 -5.16 15.77 7.49
CA VAL A 383 -4.25 14.69 7.08
C VAL A 383 -4.62 14.29 5.67
N GLU A 384 -3.68 14.38 4.73
CA GLU A 384 -3.86 14.04 3.33
C GLU A 384 -2.87 12.94 2.91
N ALA A 385 -3.37 11.95 2.18
CA ALA A 385 -2.54 10.94 1.53
C ALA A 385 -3.00 10.71 0.08
N ARG A 386 -2.04 10.49 -0.81
CA ARG A 386 -2.26 10.08 -2.21
C ARG A 386 -1.48 8.82 -2.46
N ILE A 387 -2.17 7.74 -2.82
CA ILE A 387 -1.55 6.43 -3.03
C ILE A 387 -1.75 6.04 -4.51
N PRO A 388 -0.65 5.87 -5.29
CA PRO A 388 -0.74 5.41 -6.67
C PRO A 388 -1.20 3.96 -6.70
N ILE A 389 -1.96 3.59 -7.72
CA ILE A 389 -2.50 2.24 -7.84
C ILE A 389 -2.69 1.77 -9.27
N ILE A 390 -2.60 0.46 -9.46
CA ILE A 390 -3.04 -0.22 -10.67
C ILE A 390 -4.43 -0.82 -10.40
N PRO A 391 -5.48 -0.32 -11.05
CA PRO A 391 -6.85 -0.76 -10.82
C PRO A 391 -7.06 -2.23 -11.18
N THR A 392 -7.85 -2.92 -10.35
CA THR A 392 -8.24 -4.33 -10.57
C THR A 392 -9.14 -4.57 -11.79
N ARG A 393 -9.86 -3.55 -12.29
CA ARG A 393 -10.62 -3.59 -13.55
C ARG A 393 -10.48 -2.26 -14.29
N SER A 394 -10.49 -2.31 -15.63
CA SER A 394 -10.46 -1.09 -16.43
C SER A 394 -11.86 -0.52 -16.65
N GLU A 395 -12.03 0.78 -16.41
CA GLU A 395 -13.17 1.54 -16.97
C GLU A 395 -12.90 1.94 -18.42
N HIS A 396 -11.62 2.11 -18.77
CA HIS A 396 -11.16 2.12 -20.15
C HIS A 396 -10.79 0.70 -20.55
N VAL A 397 -11.74 -0.11 -21.02
CA VAL A 397 -11.42 -1.36 -21.69
C VAL A 397 -10.65 -1.02 -22.96
N THR A 398 -9.38 -0.71 -22.82
CA THR A 398 -8.44 -0.78 -23.90
C THR A 398 -8.16 -2.26 -24.08
N LYS A 399 -8.82 -2.83 -25.10
CA LYS A 399 -8.59 -4.19 -25.61
C LYS A 399 -7.19 -4.28 -26.26
N TRP A 400 -6.12 -3.93 -25.53
CA TRP A 400 -4.76 -3.94 -26.05
C TRP A 400 -4.06 -5.28 -25.81
N VAL A 401 -4.41 -6.00 -24.74
CA VAL A 401 -3.81 -7.27 -24.31
C VAL A 401 -4.82 -8.40 -24.40
#